data_AF-A0A554M3I0-F1
#
_entry.id   AF-A0A554M3I0-F1
#
_cell.length_a   1.000
_cell.length_b   1.000
_cell.length_c   1.000
_cell.angle_alpha   90.00
_cell.angle_beta   90.00
_cell.angle_gamma   90.00
#
_symmetry.space_group_name_H-M   'P 1'
#
loop_
_entity.id
_entity.type
_entity.pdbx_description
1 polymer ?
#
loop_
_entity_poly.entity_id
_entity_poly.type
_entity_poly.pdbx_seq_one_letter_code
_entity_poly.pdbx_strand_id
1 'polypeptide(L)'
;MPVPSFTTTCLGNRIIARDVYEFLLQKPEGFSYKAGQFVLFDVPLMENPADIQTRAFSIASAPQEKELLFVAKMKEGGRASRWIAEALNAGSSVRLQGPFGVSFHRDEYWCGTLSCTAYRSTGVR
;
A
#
# COMPACT_ATOMS: atom_id res chain seq x y z
N MET A 1 -5.18 -6.67 -17.18
CA MET A 1 -6.30 -6.85 -16.23
C MET A 1 -6.68 -5.49 -15.68
N PRO A 2 -7.98 -5.13 -15.63
CA PRO A 2 -8.41 -3.89 -15.00
C PRO A 2 -8.06 -3.93 -13.51
N VAL A 3 -7.56 -2.81 -13.00
CA VAL A 3 -7.16 -2.72 -11.60
C VAL A 3 -8.41 -2.49 -10.75
N PRO A 4 -8.69 -3.33 -9.75
CA PRO A 4 -9.88 -3.15 -8.93
C PRO A 4 -9.76 -1.83 -8.16
N SER A 5 -10.83 -1.06 -8.21
CA SER A 5 -10.97 0.20 -7.47
C SER A 5 -12.12 0.10 -6.49
N PHE A 6 -11.86 0.54 -5.27
CA PHE A 6 -12.83 0.52 -4.17
C PHE A 6 -13.03 1.94 -3.65
N THR A 7 -14.24 2.23 -3.20
CA THR A 7 -14.53 3.46 -2.45
C THR A 7 -14.68 3.07 -0.99
N THR A 8 -13.99 3.77 -0.12
CA THR A 8 -14.09 3.55 1.32
C THR A 8 -14.22 4.86 2.09
N THR A 9 -14.60 4.77 3.35
CA THR A 9 -14.79 5.90 4.25
C THR A 9 -13.56 6.06 5.15
N CYS A 10 -13.08 7.29 5.27
CA CYS A 10 -12.07 7.65 6.25
C CYS A 10 -12.70 7.64 7.65
N LEU A 11 -12.08 6.95 8.60
CA LEU A 11 -12.49 6.93 10.00
C LEU A 11 -11.81 8.05 10.80
N GLY A 12 -10.62 8.46 10.38
CA GLY A 12 -9.91 9.59 10.96
C GLY A 12 -8.47 9.69 10.46
N ASN A 13 -7.85 10.83 10.73
CA ASN A 13 -6.45 11.10 10.45
C ASN A 13 -5.80 11.80 11.66
N ARG A 14 -4.47 11.68 11.79
CA ARG A 14 -3.69 12.44 12.76
C ARG A 14 -2.23 12.56 12.33
N ILE A 15 -1.57 13.57 12.85
CA ILE A 15 -0.12 13.75 12.69
C ILE A 15 0.54 13.11 13.90
N ILE A 16 1.36 12.08 13.67
CA ILE A 16 2.04 11.34 14.75
C ILE A 16 3.48 11.84 14.98
N ALA A 17 4.10 12.42 13.96
CA ALA A 17 5.43 13.05 14.04
C ALA A 17 5.58 14.11 12.94
N ARG A 18 6.70 14.85 12.95
CA ARG A 18 7.02 15.83 11.91
C ARG A 18 7.05 15.15 10.54
N ASP A 19 6.23 15.64 9.60
CA ASP A 19 6.04 15.08 8.26
C ASP A 19 5.46 13.65 8.24
N VAL A 20 4.96 13.09 9.35
CA VAL A 20 4.41 11.73 9.39
C VAL A 20 2.93 11.77 9.74
N TYR A 21 2.12 11.28 8.81
CA TYR A 21 0.68 11.25 8.91
C TYR A 21 0.21 9.81 9.06
N GLU A 22 -0.68 9.61 10.01
CA GLU A 22 -1.44 8.39 10.22
C GLU A 22 -2.89 8.64 9.81
N PHE A 23 -3.48 7.73 9.05
CA PHE A 23 -4.89 7.80 8.73
C PHE A 23 -5.51 6.40 8.66
N LEU A 24 -6.74 6.32 9.14
CA LEU A 24 -7.53 5.12 9.31
C LEU A 24 -8.68 5.17 8.30
N LEU A 25 -8.85 4.10 7.53
CA LEU A 25 -10.00 3.93 6.67
C LEU A 25 -10.74 2.65 7.01
N GLN A 26 -12.03 2.62 6.71
CA GLN A 26 -12.80 1.41 6.77
C GLN A 26 -12.28 0.41 5.71
N LYS A 27 -12.27 -0.89 6.01
CA LYS A 27 -11.97 -1.90 5.00
C LYS A 27 -13.19 -2.10 4.11
N PRO A 28 -13.09 -1.91 2.78
CA PRO A 28 -14.22 -2.16 1.89
C PRO A 28 -14.55 -3.66 1.83
N GLU A 29 -15.81 -4.00 1.63
CA GLU A 29 -16.23 -5.40 1.49
C GLU A 29 -15.54 -6.06 0.28
N GLY A 30 -15.08 -7.30 0.47
CA GLY A 30 -14.35 -8.03 -0.57
C GLY A 30 -12.90 -7.59 -0.78
N PHE A 31 -12.40 -6.57 -0.07
CA PHE A 31 -11.01 -6.16 -0.14
C PHE A 31 -10.11 -7.12 0.67
N SER A 32 -9.31 -7.90 -0.04
CA SER A 32 -8.33 -8.83 0.55
C SER A 32 -6.92 -8.42 0.15
N TYR A 33 -6.02 -8.31 1.13
CA TYR A 33 -4.62 -7.94 0.93
C TYR A 33 -3.71 -8.78 1.82
N LYS A 34 -2.41 -8.80 1.51
CA LYS A 34 -1.35 -9.41 2.32
C LYS A 34 -0.48 -8.32 2.94
N ALA A 35 0.10 -8.62 4.10
CA ALA A 35 1.04 -7.71 4.75
C ALA A 35 2.20 -7.35 3.79
N GLY A 36 2.57 -6.07 3.78
CA GLY A 36 3.58 -5.51 2.87
C GLY A 36 3.06 -5.04 1.51
N GLN A 37 1.74 -5.17 1.24
CA GLN A 37 1.13 -4.58 0.06
C GLN A 37 0.82 -3.09 0.24
N PHE A 38 0.63 -2.40 -0.87
CA PHE A 38 0.26 -0.99 -0.93
C PHE A 38 -0.95 -0.78 -1.84
N VAL A 39 -1.61 0.36 -1.70
CA VAL A 39 -2.72 0.79 -2.56
C VAL A 39 -2.40 2.16 -3.16
N LEU A 40 -3.04 2.46 -4.29
CA LEU A 40 -2.99 3.79 -4.88
C LEU A 40 -4.22 4.57 -4.45
N PHE A 41 -4.01 5.74 -3.87
CA PHE A 41 -5.06 6.68 -3.51
C PHE A 41 -5.15 7.79 -4.55
N ASP A 42 -6.38 8.19 -4.87
CA ASP A 42 -6.65 9.36 -5.69
C ASP A 42 -6.53 10.62 -4.81
N VAL A 43 -5.50 11.43 -5.06
CA VAL A 43 -5.22 12.67 -4.33
C VAL A 43 -5.55 13.86 -5.24
N PRO A 44 -6.73 14.50 -5.09
CA PRO A 44 -7.06 15.72 -5.81
C PRO A 44 -6.17 16.89 -5.37
N LEU A 45 -5.93 17.83 -6.27
CA LEU A 45 -5.33 19.12 -5.94
C LEU A 45 -6.38 19.99 -5.21
N MET A 46 -6.02 20.58 -4.07
CA MET A 46 -6.95 21.39 -3.27
C MET A 46 -7.48 22.60 -4.04
N GLU A 47 -6.63 23.22 -4.85
CA GLU A 47 -6.97 24.38 -5.69
C GLU A 47 -7.76 23.99 -6.95
N ASN A 48 -7.67 22.73 -7.40
CA ASN A 48 -8.38 22.23 -8.57
C ASN A 48 -8.76 20.74 -8.38
N PRO A 49 -9.96 20.44 -7.87
CA PRO A 49 -10.40 19.06 -7.62
C PRO A 49 -10.47 18.17 -8.87
N ALA A 50 -10.47 18.75 -10.07
CA ALA A 50 -10.43 17.99 -11.33
C ALA A 50 -9.02 17.43 -11.64
N ASP A 51 -7.96 18.00 -11.07
CA ASP A 51 -6.59 17.49 -11.18
C ASP A 51 -6.33 16.45 -10.08
N ILE A 52 -6.54 15.18 -10.42
CA ILE A 52 -6.35 14.04 -9.52
C ILE A 52 -5.02 13.35 -9.83
N GLN A 53 -4.20 13.17 -8.80
CA GLN A 53 -2.97 12.39 -8.91
C GLN A 53 -3.00 11.16 -8.01
N THR A 54 -2.65 10.01 -8.58
CA THR A 54 -2.52 8.78 -7.80
C THR A 54 -1.23 8.77 -6.98
N ARG A 55 -1.32 8.31 -5.74
CA ARG A 55 -0.17 8.14 -4.84
C ARG A 55 -0.23 6.81 -4.12
N ALA A 56 0.92 6.14 -4.04
CA ALA A 56 1.06 4.86 -3.36
C ALA A 56 1.18 5.05 -1.85
N PHE A 57 0.37 4.31 -1.10
CA PHE A 57 0.40 4.24 0.34
C PHE A 57 0.46 2.78 0.79
N SER A 58 1.45 2.45 1.60
CA SER A 58 1.62 1.11 2.17
C SER A 58 0.60 0.87 3.28
N ILE A 59 -0.01 -0.32 3.28
CA ILE A 59 -0.94 -0.71 4.33
C ILE A 59 -0.12 -1.12 5.55
N ALA A 60 -0.33 -0.44 6.68
CA ALA A 60 0.35 -0.67 7.94
C ALA A 60 -0.43 -1.59 8.91
N SER A 61 -1.71 -1.85 8.63
CA SER A 61 -2.56 -2.78 9.40
C SER A 61 -2.37 -4.25 8.98
N ALA A 62 -2.75 -5.17 9.87
CA ALA A 62 -2.78 -6.60 9.55
C ALA A 62 -4.01 -6.98 8.68
N PRO A 63 -3.90 -7.98 7.79
CA PRO A 63 -5.00 -8.42 6.93
C PRO A 63 -6.30 -8.80 7.64
N GLN A 64 -6.20 -9.26 8.89
CA GLN A 64 -7.32 -9.67 9.74
C GLN A 64 -8.07 -8.49 10.37
N GLU A 65 -7.47 -7.30 10.38
CA GLU A 65 -8.09 -6.10 10.94
C GLU A 65 -9.28 -5.64 10.08
N LYS A 66 -10.28 -5.07 10.76
CA LYS A 66 -11.48 -4.49 10.13
C LYS A 66 -11.22 -3.11 9.55
N GLU A 67 -10.14 -2.47 10.00
CA GLU A 67 -9.73 -1.13 9.61
C GLU A 67 -8.42 -1.22 8.83
N LEU A 68 -8.24 -0.29 7.90
CA LEU A 68 -7.02 -0.14 7.14
C LEU A 68 -6.24 1.04 7.70
N LEU A 69 -5.11 0.73 8.33
CA LEU A 69 -4.18 1.73 8.86
C LEU A 69 -3.15 2.07 7.80
N PHE A 70 -2.90 3.35 7.63
CA PHE A 70 -1.85 3.87 6.75
C PHE A 70 -0.97 4.85 7.51
N VAL A 71 0.34 4.69 7.35
CA VAL A 71 1.33 5.60 7.90
C VAL A 71 2.29 5.98 6.80
N ALA A 72 2.40 7.26 6.51
CA ALA A 72 3.28 7.74 5.45
C ALA A 72 3.96 9.06 5.81
N LYS A 73 5.24 9.14 5.42
CA LYS A 73 6.01 10.37 5.51
C LYS A 73 5.76 11.23 4.27
N MET A 74 5.28 12.44 4.47
CA MET A 74 4.96 13.40 3.41
C MET A 74 5.51 14.76 3.76
N LYS A 75 6.13 15.42 2.79
CA LYS A 75 6.65 16.77 2.96
C LYS A 75 5.52 17.73 3.33
N GLU A 76 5.71 18.49 4.40
CA GLU A 76 4.84 19.61 4.76
C GLU A 76 4.59 20.54 3.56
N GLY A 77 3.33 20.91 3.33
CA GLY A 77 2.90 21.75 2.20
C GLY A 77 2.81 21.02 0.84
N GLY A 78 3.11 19.73 0.76
CA GLY A 78 2.88 18.92 -0.43
C GLY A 78 1.40 18.67 -0.72
N ARG A 79 1.05 18.33 -1.98
CA ARG A 79 -0.33 18.03 -2.39
C ARG A 79 -1.00 16.99 -1.48
N ALA A 80 -0.32 15.88 -1.21
CA ALA A 80 -0.86 14.78 -0.41
C ALA A 80 -0.98 15.12 1.08
N SER A 81 -0.02 15.84 1.67
CA SER A 81 -0.10 16.26 3.08
C SER A 81 -1.21 17.28 3.30
N ARG A 82 -1.39 18.23 2.38
CA ARG A 82 -2.51 19.19 2.42
C ARG A 82 -3.86 18.49 2.24
N TRP A 83 -3.97 17.59 1.27
CA TRP A 83 -5.20 16.81 1.07
C TRP A 83 -5.56 15.98 2.30
N ILE A 84 -4.59 15.31 2.93
CA ILE A 84 -4.83 14.56 4.16
C ILE A 84 -5.26 15.50 5.28
N ALA A 85 -4.55 16.61 5.49
CA ALA A 85 -4.85 17.51 6.60
C ALA A 85 -6.17 18.27 6.44
N GLU A 86 -6.53 18.68 5.22
CA GLU A 86 -7.65 19.59 4.97
C GLU A 86 -8.92 18.87 4.49
N ALA A 87 -8.81 17.81 3.67
CA ALA A 87 -9.94 17.14 3.05
C ALA A 87 -10.27 15.75 3.64
N LEU A 88 -9.26 15.04 4.15
CA LEU A 88 -9.43 13.67 4.65
C LEU A 88 -9.88 13.66 6.12
N ASN A 89 -11.14 14.02 6.36
CA ASN A 89 -11.75 13.98 7.68
C ASN A 89 -12.54 12.68 7.92
N ALA A 90 -12.90 12.41 9.17
CA ALA A 90 -13.80 11.30 9.50
C ALA A 90 -15.13 11.45 8.74
N GLY A 91 -15.54 10.40 8.03
CA GLY A 91 -16.72 10.39 7.16
C GLY A 91 -16.44 10.74 5.69
N SER A 92 -15.23 11.21 5.33
CA SER A 92 -14.88 11.49 3.94
C SER A 92 -14.78 10.21 3.11
N SER A 93 -15.35 10.24 1.90
CA SER A 93 -15.22 9.15 0.92
C SER A 93 -13.93 9.26 0.13
N VAL A 94 -13.22 8.14 0.00
CA VAL A 94 -11.91 8.06 -0.65
C VAL A 94 -11.87 6.91 -1.62
N ARG A 95 -11.31 7.14 -2.79
CA ARG A 95 -11.09 6.11 -3.80
C ARG A 95 -9.67 5.53 -3.66
N LEU A 96 -9.61 4.20 -3.56
CA LEU A 96 -8.38 3.43 -3.54
C LEU A 96 -8.35 2.39 -4.66
N GLN A 97 -7.16 2.09 -5.16
CA GLN A 97 -6.92 1.09 -6.19
C GLN A 97 -5.87 0.10 -5.69
N GLY A 98 -6.02 -1.17 -6.05
CA GLY A 98 -5.13 -2.25 -5.62
C GLY A 98 -5.89 -3.41 -4.97
N PRO A 99 -5.24 -4.26 -4.18
CA PRO A 99 -3.88 -4.10 -3.64
C PRO A 99 -2.79 -4.35 -4.69
N PHE A 100 -1.65 -3.67 -4.52
CA PHE A 100 -0.44 -3.83 -5.32
C PHE A 100 0.72 -4.34 -4.46
N GLY A 101 1.70 -4.95 -5.12
CA GLY A 101 2.89 -5.52 -4.48
C GLY A 101 2.79 -7.03 -4.31
N VAL A 102 3.93 -7.70 -4.41
CA VAL A 102 4.08 -9.13 -4.16
C VAL A 102 4.57 -9.32 -2.73
N SER A 103 3.77 -10.00 -1.91
CA SER A 103 4.23 -10.40 -0.57
C SER A 103 5.05 -11.67 -0.72
N PHE A 104 6.37 -11.57 -0.56
CA PHE A 104 7.24 -12.72 -0.44
C PHE A 104 7.10 -13.28 0.99
N HIS A 105 6.05 -14.04 1.25
CA HIS A 105 6.14 -15.03 2.32
C HIS A 105 7.14 -16.08 1.82
N ARG A 106 8.37 -16.01 2.33
CA ARG A 106 9.42 -16.97 2.04
C ARG A 106 9.07 -18.28 2.75
N ASP A 107 8.15 -19.04 2.16
CA ASP A 107 8.03 -20.48 2.40
C ASP A 107 8.56 -21.19 1.16
N GLU A 108 9.84 -20.96 0.87
CA GLU A 108 10.61 -21.79 -0.03
C GLU A 108 12.08 -21.50 0.24
N TYR A 109 12.76 -22.55 0.72
CA TYR A 109 14.19 -22.59 0.90
C TYR A 109 14.84 -22.26 -0.44
N TRP A 110 15.58 -21.14 -0.47
CA TRP A 110 16.50 -20.81 -1.53
C TRP A 110 17.62 -21.87 -1.54
N CYS A 111 17.40 -23.02 -2.17
CA CYS A 111 18.48 -23.88 -2.66
C CYS A 111 18.87 -23.37 -4.05
N GLY A 112 19.44 -22.17 -4.08
CA GLY A 112 20.07 -21.62 -5.27
C GLY A 112 21.38 -22.34 -5.53
N THR A 113 21.34 -23.58 -6.00
CA THR A 113 22.52 -24.19 -6.63
C THR A 113 22.60 -23.65 -8.06
N LEU A 114 23.15 -22.45 -8.21
CA LEU A 114 23.73 -22.05 -9.50
C LEU A 114 25.20 -22.49 -9.52
N SER A 115 25.42 -23.53 -10.33
CA SER A 115 26.67 -23.86 -11.00
C SER A 115 27.83 -24.37 -10.14
N CYS A 116 27.85 -25.67 -9.90
CA CYS A 116 29.06 -26.43 -10.20
C CYS A 116 28.72 -27.44 -11.30
N THR A 117 29.21 -27.17 -12.50
CA THR A 117 29.43 -28.16 -13.56
C THR A 117 30.04 -29.40 -12.90
N ALA A 118 29.23 -30.44 -12.69
CA ALA A 118 29.71 -31.72 -12.25
C ALA A 118 30.60 -32.27 -13.37
N TYR A 119 31.89 -32.25 -13.11
CA TYR A 119 32.93 -32.95 -13.87
C TYR A 119 32.47 -34.39 -14.10
N ARG A 120 32.04 -34.68 -15.32
CA ARG A 120 31.56 -35.99 -15.73
C ARG A 120 32.77 -36.80 -16.20
N SER A 121 33.51 -37.40 -15.27
CA SER A 121 34.34 -38.56 -15.60
C SER A 121 33.51 -39.83 -15.37
N THR A 122 33.00 -40.38 -16.47
CA THR A 122 33.01 -41.84 -16.73
C THR A 122 34.16 -42.50 -15.97
N GLY A 123 33.99 -43.49 -15.11
CA GLY A 123 33.20 -44.70 -15.26
C GLY A 123 34.18 -45.89 -15.23
N VAL A 124 33.78 -46.95 -14.53
CA VAL A 124 34.27 -48.34 -14.64
C VAL A 124 35.42 -48.76 -13.71
N ARG A 125 35.03 -49.66 -12.79
CA ARG A 125 35.75 -50.69 -12.01
C ARG A 125 36.55 -50.28 -10.79
#